data_AF-X1H6W2-F1
#
_entry.id   AF-X1H6W2-F1
#
_cell.length_a   1.000
_cell.length_b   1.000
_cell.length_c   1.000
_cell.angle_alpha   90.00
_cell.angle_beta   90.00
_cell.angle_gamma   90.00
#
_symmetry.space_group_name_H-M   'P 1'
#
loop_
_entity.id
_entity.type
_entity.pdbx_description
1 polymer ?
#
loop_
_entity_poly.entity_id
_entity_poly.type
_entity_poly.pdbx_seq_one_letter_code
_entity_poly.pdbx_strand_id
1 'polypeptide(L)'
;KIGGLPVSSLITGIVLTGTNPGFYVWWMTIGIALIVGATDFGLSGILLFAVVHWLCDLAYYEFLSMATFKSRKWWTQKVQRIVFSSCASMLIGFGVWFVYQAFV
;
A
#
# COMPACT_ATOMS: atom_id res chain seq x y z
N LYS A 1 -9.53 20.28 -16.74
CA LYS A 1 -10.24 19.43 -15.75
C LYS A 1 -10.49 18.09 -16.42
N ILE A 2 -9.60 17.12 -16.26
CA ILE A 2 -9.79 15.76 -16.78
C ILE A 2 -10.74 15.06 -15.80
N GLY A 3 -11.87 14.56 -16.30
CA GLY A 3 -12.99 14.04 -15.53
C GLY A 3 -12.59 12.89 -14.61
N GLY A 4 -12.66 13.12 -13.30
CA GLY A 4 -12.67 12.05 -12.31
C GLY A 4 -14.11 11.58 -12.14
N LEU A 5 -14.33 10.27 -12.26
CA LEU A 5 -15.60 9.64 -11.93
C LEU A 5 -16.10 10.14 -10.55
N PRO A 6 -17.41 10.38 -10.35
CA PRO A 6 -17.99 10.91 -9.12
C PRO A 6 -18.07 9.82 -8.03
N VAL A 7 -17.02 9.02 -7.87
CA VAL A 7 -16.93 8.01 -6.82
C VAL A 7 -16.34 8.64 -5.57
N SER A 8 -17.01 8.45 -4.44
CA SER A 8 -16.52 8.94 -3.16
C SER A 8 -15.12 8.37 -2.88
N SER A 9 -14.29 9.12 -2.14
CA SER A 9 -12.96 8.65 -1.72
C SER A 9 -13.03 7.31 -0.99
N LEU A 10 -14.14 7.07 -0.28
CA LEU A 10 -14.41 5.81 0.42
C LEU A 10 -14.59 4.64 -0.56
N ILE A 11 -15.40 4.80 -1.61
CA ILE A 11 -15.58 3.77 -2.64
C ILE A 11 -14.25 3.49 -3.34
N THR A 12 -13.52 4.55 -3.68
CA THR A 12 -12.20 4.42 -4.34
C THR A 12 -11.22 3.63 -3.46
N GLY A 13 -11.19 3.92 -2.15
CA GLY A 13 -10.36 3.19 -1.19
C GLY A 13 -10.74 1.72 -1.09
N ILE A 14 -12.03 1.40 -0.96
CA ILE A 14 -12.52 0.01 -0.89
C ILE A 14 -12.12 -0.77 -2.14
N VAL A 15 -12.35 -0.21 -3.33
CA VAL A 15 -12.01 -0.85 -4.61
C VAL A 15 -10.50 -1.05 -4.71
N LEU A 16 -9.70 -0.03 -4.39
CA LEU A 16 -8.25 -0.13 -4.50
C LEU A 16 -7.66 -1.16 -3.53
N THR A 17 -8.14 -1.22 -2.29
CA THR A 17 -7.71 -2.25 -1.32
C THR A 17 -8.16 -3.64 -1.75
N GLY A 18 -9.42 -3.81 -2.14
CA GLY A 18 -9.97 -5.12 -2.52
C GLY A 18 -9.42 -5.68 -3.83
N THR A 19 -8.95 -4.83 -4.74
CA THR A 19 -8.31 -5.25 -5.99
C THR A 19 -6.79 -5.39 -5.90
N ASN A 20 -6.19 -5.04 -4.75
CA ASN A 20 -4.74 -5.11 -4.57
C ASN A 20 -4.32 -6.51 -4.11
N PRO A 21 -3.71 -7.35 -4.98
CA PRO A 21 -3.25 -8.68 -4.58
C PRO A 21 -2.21 -8.63 -3.46
N GLY A 22 -1.42 -7.55 -3.38
CA GLY A 22 -0.41 -7.34 -2.34
C GLY A 22 -1.00 -7.27 -0.94
N PHE A 23 -2.24 -6.76 -0.79
CA PHE A 23 -2.93 -6.74 0.51
C PHE A 23 -3.16 -8.16 1.03
N TYR A 24 -3.65 -9.05 0.17
CA TYR A 24 -3.89 -10.45 0.53
C TYR A 24 -2.60 -11.21 0.75
N VAL A 25 -1.60 -11.03 -0.13
CA VAL A 25 -0.28 -11.66 0.01
C VAL A 25 0.40 -11.25 1.31
N TRP A 26 0.30 -9.97 1.70
CA TRP A 26 0.84 -9.49 2.97
C TRP A 26 0.20 -10.20 4.17
N TRP A 27 -1.13 -10.29 4.21
CA TRP A 27 -1.83 -10.99 5.29
C TRP A 27 -1.49 -12.47 5.34
N MET A 28 -1.42 -13.14 4.18
CA MET A 28 -1.05 -14.56 4.09
C MET A 28 0.40 -14.86 4.49
N THR A 29 1.29 -13.86 4.47
CA THR A 29 2.70 -14.06 4.79
C THR A 29 3.05 -13.40 6.12
N ILE A 30 3.35 -12.10 6.09
CA ILE A 30 3.80 -11.32 7.24
C ILE A 30 2.70 -11.25 8.30
N GLY A 31 1.43 -11.06 7.90
CA GLY A 31 0.30 -10.97 8.82
C GLY A 31 0.14 -12.24 9.68
N ILE A 32 0.15 -13.42 9.05
CA ILE A 32 0.11 -14.70 9.78
C ILE A 32 1.32 -14.84 10.70
N ALA A 33 2.53 -14.54 10.23
CA ALA A 33 3.74 -14.64 11.06
C ALA A 33 3.66 -13.76 12.32
N LEU A 34 3.13 -12.53 12.18
CA LEU A 34 2.92 -11.61 13.31
C LEU A 34 1.84 -12.12 14.28
N ILE A 35 0.73 -12.65 13.77
CA ILE A 35 -0.34 -13.21 14.61
C ILE A 35 0.18 -14.43 15.38
N VAL A 36 0.88 -15.35 14.71
CA VAL A 36 1.46 -16.54 15.34
C VAL A 36 2.44 -16.12 16.43
N GLY A 37 3.34 -15.17 16.18
CA GLY A 37 4.23 -14.65 17.22
C GLY A 37 3.49 -13.97 18.37
N ALA A 38 2.36 -13.31 18.11
CA ALA A 38 1.53 -12.72 19.16
C ALA A 38 0.78 -13.77 19.99
N THR A 39 0.51 -14.97 19.44
CA THR A 39 -0.17 -16.05 20.16
C THR A 39 0.65 -16.64 21.30
N ASP A 40 1.99 -16.49 21.26
CA ASP A 40 2.88 -16.89 22.35
C ASP A 40 2.58 -16.14 23.66
N PHE A 41 2.01 -14.94 23.55
CA PHE A 41 1.56 -14.11 24.67
C PHE A 41 0.06 -14.29 25.01
N GLY A 42 -0.58 -15.31 24.42
CA GLY A 42 -2.00 -15.61 24.58
C GLY A 42 -2.93 -14.54 23.98
N LEU A 43 -4.19 -14.53 24.43
CA LEU A 43 -5.22 -13.62 23.92
C LEU A 43 -4.86 -12.14 24.11
N SER A 44 -4.20 -11.80 25.22
CA SER A 44 -3.73 -10.43 25.50
C SER A 44 -2.68 -9.98 24.49
N GLY A 45 -1.80 -10.88 24.03
CA GLY A 45 -0.81 -10.60 22.99
C GLY A 45 -1.45 -10.22 21.66
N ILE A 46 -2.45 -10.98 21.23
CA ILE A 46 -3.17 -10.74 19.99
C ILE A 46 -3.94 -9.42 20.04
N LEU A 47 -4.61 -9.12 21.16
CA LEU A 47 -5.32 -7.86 21.35
C LEU A 47 -4.37 -6.66 21.33
N LEU A 48 -3.24 -6.76 22.03
CA LEU A 48 -2.23 -5.70 22.04
C LEU A 48 -1.63 -5.50 20.65
N PHE A 49 -1.30 -6.59 19.95
CA PHE A 49 -0.83 -6.54 18.58
C PHE A 49 -1.83 -5.83 17.67
N ALA A 50 -3.12 -6.21 17.71
CA ALA A 50 -4.15 -5.59 16.88
C ALA A 50 -4.27 -4.09 17.12
N VAL A 51 -4.29 -3.66 18.39
CA VAL A 51 -4.39 -2.23 18.75
C VAL A 51 -3.17 -1.46 18.28
N VAL A 52 -1.96 -1.94 18.59
CA VAL A 52 -0.71 -1.26 18.19
C VAL A 52 -0.57 -1.22 16.68
N HIS A 53 -0.87 -2.33 16.00
CA HIS A 53 -0.81 -2.42 14.54
C HIS A 53 -1.77 -1.44 13.88
N TRP A 54 -3.03 -1.35 14.31
CA TRP A 54 -3.98 -0.37 13.79
C TRP A 54 -3.58 1.08 14.07
N LEU A 55 -2.98 1.36 15.23
CA LEU A 55 -2.46 2.70 15.53
C LEU A 55 -1.28 3.07 14.64
N CYS A 56 -0.38 2.12 14.37
CA CYS A 56 0.71 2.30 13.41
C CYS A 56 0.17 2.56 12.00
N ASP A 57 -0.82 1.80 11.55
CA ASP A 57 -1.48 2.01 10.26
C ASP A 57 -2.11 3.40 10.18
N LEU A 58 -2.86 3.80 11.21
CA LEU A 58 -3.49 5.12 11.26
C LEU A 58 -2.44 6.23 11.20
N ALA A 59 -1.38 6.14 12.01
CA ALA A 59 -0.30 7.11 12.01
C ALA A 59 0.40 7.20 10.64
N TYR A 60 0.63 6.05 10.00
CA TYR A 60 1.27 5.98 8.68
C TYR A 60 0.37 6.56 7.58
N TYR A 61 -0.91 6.19 7.54
CA TYR A 61 -1.85 6.71 6.55
C TYR A 61 -2.12 8.20 6.74
N GLU A 62 -2.21 8.68 7.97
CA GLU A 62 -2.37 10.11 8.27
C GLU A 62 -1.12 10.89 7.83
N PHE A 63 0.07 10.36 8.11
CA PHE A 63 1.32 10.93 7.63
C PHE A 63 1.35 11.00 6.10
N LEU A 64 1.00 9.92 5.39
CA LEU A 64 0.93 9.90 3.93
C LEU A 64 -0.12 10.87 3.37
N SER A 65 -1.28 10.97 4.01
CA SER A 65 -2.35 11.90 3.66
C SER A 65 -1.85 13.35 3.75
N MET A 66 -1.26 13.72 4.89
CA MET A 66 -0.68 15.05 5.11
C MET A 66 0.47 15.34 4.15
N ALA A 67 1.37 14.39 3.93
CA ALA A 67 2.50 14.54 3.02
C ALA A 67 2.01 14.79 1.59
N THR A 68 1.02 14.03 1.14
CA THR A 68 0.40 14.18 -0.20
C THR A 68 -0.33 15.51 -0.32
N PHE A 69 -1.09 15.90 0.70
CA PHE A 69 -1.81 17.18 0.74
C PHE A 69 -0.84 18.36 0.65
N LYS A 70 0.26 18.33 1.42
CA LYS A 70 1.29 19.40 1.42
C LYS A 70 2.08 19.44 0.12
N SER A 71 2.42 18.28 -0.44
CA SER A 71 3.13 18.14 -1.72
C SER A 71 2.29 18.55 -2.93
N ARG A 72 0.96 18.63 -2.79
CA ARG A 72 0.04 19.01 -3.87
C ARG A 72 0.41 20.32 -4.56
N LYS A 73 0.95 21.30 -3.83
CA LYS A 73 1.39 22.58 -4.40
C LYS A 73 2.53 22.41 -5.41
N TRP A 74 3.35 21.37 -5.27
CA TRP A 74 4.50 21.07 -6.12
C TRP A 74 4.19 20.03 -7.20
N TRP A 75 2.97 19.48 -7.21
CA TRP A 75 2.51 18.47 -8.16
C TRP A 75 2.19 19.07 -9.53
N THR A 76 3.23 19.46 -10.26
CA THR A 76 3.13 19.95 -11.65
C THR A 76 3.11 18.81 -12.65
N GLN A 77 2.63 19.07 -13.88
CA GLN A 77 2.61 18.07 -14.98
C GLN A 77 3.99 17.44 -15.26
N LYS A 78 5.07 18.21 -15.10
CA LYS A 78 6.45 17.70 -15.26
C LYS A 78 6.81 16.67 -14.18
N VAL A 79 6.50 16.97 -12.92
CA VAL A 79 6.77 16.08 -11.77
C VAL A 79 5.94 14.79 -11.91
N GLN A 80 4.66 14.92 -12.24
CA GLN A 80 3.78 13.79 -12.47
C GLN A 80 4.34 12.85 -13.56
N ARG A 81 4.80 13.39 -14.69
CA ARG A 81 5.39 12.60 -15.78
C ARG A 81 6.67 11.89 -15.37
N ILE A 82 7.56 12.56 -14.62
CA ILE A 82 8.81 11.97 -14.13
C ILE A 82 8.51 10.81 -13.16
N VAL A 83 7.63 11.03 -12.18
CA VAL A 83 7.26 10.02 -11.18
C VAL A 83 6.62 8.80 -11.84
N PHE A 84 5.63 9.00 -12.72
CA PHE A 84 4.98 7.88 -13.41
C PHE A 84 5.93 7.17 -14.37
N SER A 85 6.79 7.89 -15.10
CA SER A 85 7.77 7.26 -15.98
C SER A 85 8.78 6.43 -15.19
N SER A 86 9.25 6.92 -14.03
CA SER A 86 10.16 6.17 -13.16
C SER A 86 9.50 4.90 -12.64
N CYS A 87 8.26 5.00 -12.14
CA CYS A 87 7.50 3.86 -11.63
C CYS A 87 7.22 2.83 -12.73
N ALA A 88 6.82 3.28 -13.93
CA ALA A 88 6.62 2.41 -15.08
C ALA A 88 7.92 1.68 -15.48
N SER A 89 9.05 2.38 -15.52
CA SER A 89 10.35 1.77 -15.82
C SER A 89 10.73 0.71 -14.78
N MET A 90 10.51 0.97 -13.48
CA MET A 90 10.75 -0.02 -12.43
C MET A 90 9.85 -1.25 -12.59
N LEU A 91 8.56 -1.05 -12.85
CA LEU A 91 7.60 -2.14 -13.09
C LEU A 91 8.00 -3.01 -14.28
N ILE A 92 8.42 -2.39 -15.39
CA ILE A 92 8.93 -3.12 -16.56
C ILE A 92 10.19 -3.89 -16.19
N GLY A 93 11.13 -3.27 -15.47
CA GLY A 93 12.35 -3.93 -15.01
C GLY A 93 12.08 -5.18 -14.16
N PHE A 94 11.19 -5.07 -13.17
CA PHE A 94 10.77 -6.22 -12.37
C PHE A 94 10.03 -7.28 -13.20
N GLY A 95 9.19 -6.86 -14.16
CA GLY A 95 8.50 -7.78 -15.06
C GLY A 95 9.47 -8.61 -15.90
N VAL A 96 10.45 -7.95 -16.55
CA VAL A 96 11.49 -8.64 -17.32
C VAL A 96 12.31 -9.57 -16.44
N TRP A 97 12.68 -9.13 -15.23
CA TRP A 97 13.41 -9.95 -14.28
C TRP A 97 12.64 -11.21 -13.89
N PHE A 98 11.34 -11.10 -13.57
CA PHE A 98 10.52 -12.26 -13.24
C PHE A 98 10.35 -13.23 -14.41
N VAL A 99 10.20 -12.72 -15.64
CA VAL A 99 10.16 -13.56 -16.84
C VAL A 99 11.47 -14.31 -17.01
N TYR A 100 12.61 -13.62 -16.89
CA TYR A 100 13.92 -14.25 -16.98
C TYR A 100 14.10 -15.36 -15.94
N GLN A 101 13.79 -15.08 -14.67
CA GLN A 101 13.86 -16.05 -13.57
C GLN A 101 12.86 -17.21 -13.69
N ALA A 102 11.82 -17.08 -14.51
CA ALA A 102 10.88 -18.17 -14.76
C ALA A 102 11.39 -19.17 -15.80
N PHE A 103 12.31 -18.75 -16.68
CA PHE A 103 12.84 -19.59 -17.77
C PHE A 103 14.28 -20.08 -17.54
N VAL A 104 15.05 -19.41 -16.68
CA VAL A 104 16.41 -19.79 -16.26
C VAL A 104 16.38 -20.32 -14.85
#